data_AF-A0A528V3M6-F1
#
_entry.id   AF-A0A528V3M6-F1
#
_cell.length_a   1.000
_cell.length_b   1.000
_cell.length_c   1.000
_cell.angle_alpha   90.00
_cell.angle_beta   90.00
_cell.angle_gamma   90.00
#
_symmetry.space_group_name_H-M   'P 1'
#
loop_
_entity.id
_entity.type
_entity.pdbx_description
1 polymer ?
#
loop_
_entity_poly.entity_id
_entity_poly.type
_entity_poly.pdbx_seq_one_letter_code
_entity_poly.pdbx_strand_id
1 'polypeptide(L)'
;LEDGIEVVFFGTDTGEVAIRDVKMQQNFARSMSLAEATNPDNLLCYEMNGAALPAANGFPLRLIAPGWYGIANVKWLERIEVRDTRFMSLLMARDYV
;
A
#
# COMPACT_ATOMS: atom_id res chain seq x y z
N LEU A 1 -17.38 -6.22 -5.05
CA LEU A 1 -16.95 -6.61 -3.69
C LEU A 1 -17.19 -8.09 -3.42
N GLU A 2 -18.26 -8.69 -3.96
CA GLU A 2 -18.67 -10.07 -3.65
C GLU A 2 -17.59 -11.14 -3.93
N ASP A 3 -16.74 -10.95 -4.94
CA ASP A 3 -15.62 -11.87 -5.25
C ASP A 3 -14.23 -11.33 -4.83
N GLY A 4 -14.18 -10.14 -4.21
CA GLY A 4 -12.92 -9.49 -3.86
C GLY A 4 -12.26 -10.17 -2.66
N ILE A 5 -11.05 -10.72 -2.84
CA ILE A 5 -10.31 -11.40 -1.77
C ILE A 5 -9.19 -10.54 -1.20
N GLU A 6 -8.75 -9.52 -1.94
CA GLU A 6 -7.59 -8.71 -1.56
C GLU A 6 -7.73 -7.24 -1.98
N VAL A 7 -7.19 -6.35 -1.16
CA VAL A 7 -7.15 -4.91 -1.42
C VAL A 7 -5.70 -4.46 -1.51
N VAL A 8 -5.34 -3.81 -2.62
CA VAL A 8 -3.99 -3.34 -2.92
C VAL A 8 -3.94 -1.82 -2.87
N PHE A 9 -2.95 -1.29 -2.16
CA PHE A 9 -2.70 0.14 -1.98
C PHE A 9 -1.41 0.50 -2.72
N PHE A 10 -1.50 1.41 -3.69
CA PHE A 10 -0.38 1.86 -4.52
C PHE A 10 0.05 3.27 -4.11
N GLY A 11 1.34 3.43 -3.81
CA GLY A 11 1.99 4.72 -3.68
C GLY A 11 2.43 5.28 -5.03
N THR A 12 2.57 6.60 -5.12
CA THR A 12 3.11 7.27 -6.30
C THR A 12 4.61 7.01 -6.49
N ASP A 13 5.32 6.60 -5.43
CA ASP A 13 6.75 6.31 -5.50
C ASP A 13 7.01 5.04 -6.30
N THR A 14 8.02 5.10 -7.16
CA THR A 14 8.41 4.01 -8.03
C THR A 14 9.85 3.59 -7.77
N GLY A 15 10.12 2.30 -7.88
CA GLY A 15 11.47 1.74 -7.88
C GLY A 15 11.73 0.92 -9.13
N GLU A 16 12.99 0.85 -9.54
CA GLU A 16 13.42 -0.12 -10.55
C GLU A 16 13.49 -1.50 -9.91
N VAL A 17 12.80 -2.46 -10.49
CA VAL A 17 12.88 -3.86 -10.08
C VAL A 17 13.34 -4.71 -11.26
N ALA A 18 14.36 -5.54 -11.03
CA ALA A 18 14.87 -6.49 -12.00
C ALA A 18 14.20 -7.86 -11.80
N ILE A 19 13.48 -8.32 -12.82
CA ILE A 19 12.90 -9.67 -12.88
C ILE A 19 13.65 -10.42 -13.97
N ARG A 20 14.54 -11.34 -13.56
CA ARG A 20 15.51 -11.99 -14.46
C ARG A 20 16.35 -10.91 -15.15
N ASP A 21 16.29 -10.82 -16.48
CA ASP A 21 17.06 -9.85 -17.28
C ASP A 21 16.24 -8.60 -17.68
N VAL A 22 14.99 -8.50 -17.21
CA VAL A 22 14.10 -7.36 -17.53
C VAL A 22 14.04 -6.41 -16.34
N LYS A 23 14.41 -5.16 -16.58
CA LYS A 23 14.22 -4.05 -15.64
C LYS A 23 12.89 -3.36 -15.92
N MET A 24 12.09 -3.18 -14.90
CA MET A 24 10.83 -2.43 -15.00
C MET A 24 10.66 -1.49 -13.82
N GLN A 25 10.03 -0.35 -14.07
CA GLN A 25 9.60 0.55 -13.00
C GLN A 25 8.31 -0.01 -12.40
N GLN A 26 8.27 -0.10 -11.07
CA GLN A 26 7.10 -0.56 -10.34
C GLN A 26 6.80 0.39 -9.19
N ASN A 27 5.53 0.74 -9.02
CA ASN A 27 5.06 1.47 -7.84
C ASN A 27 5.29 0.66 -6.56
N PHE A 28 5.62 1.35 -5.48
CA PHE A 28 5.53 0.75 -4.16
C PHE A 28 4.06 0.40 -3.88
N ALA A 29 3.81 -0.85 -3.51
CA ALA A 29 2.47 -1.32 -3.22
C ALA A 29 2.48 -2.38 -2.14
N ARG A 30 1.45 -2.33 -1.29
CA ARG A 30 1.16 -3.34 -0.27
C ARG A 30 -0.31 -3.73 -0.36
N SER A 31 -0.60 -4.96 -0.04
CA SER A 31 -1.96 -5.48 0.02
C SER A 31 -2.24 -6.13 1.37
N MET A 32 -3.53 -6.28 1.64
CA MET A 32 -4.08 -7.03 2.77
C MET A 32 -5.39 -7.68 2.32
N SER A 33 -5.86 -8.68 3.06
CA SER A 33 -7.14 -9.31 2.77
C SER A 33 -8.28 -8.28 2.83
N LEU A 34 -9.39 -8.57 2.16
CA LEU A 34 -10.56 -7.68 2.21
C LEU A 34 -11.00 -7.41 3.66
N ALA A 35 -11.02 -8.44 4.51
CA ALA A 35 -11.40 -8.31 5.91
C ALA A 35 -10.48 -7.34 6.67
N GLU A 36 -9.16 -7.48 6.51
CA GLU A 36 -8.17 -6.59 7.12
C GLU A 36 -8.30 -5.16 6.59
N ALA A 37 -8.51 -4.98 5.29
CA ALA A 37 -8.66 -3.66 4.67
C ALA A 37 -9.90 -2.93 5.20
N THR A 38 -10.98 -3.66 5.45
CA THR A 38 -12.24 -3.12 5.99
C THR A 38 -12.25 -2.98 7.51
N ASN A 39 -11.14 -3.26 8.20
CA ASN A 39 -11.06 -3.04 9.64
C ASN A 39 -11.29 -1.54 9.94
N PRO A 40 -12.25 -1.18 10.82
CA PRO A 40 -12.57 0.21 11.15
C PRO A 40 -11.41 0.99 11.79
N ASP A 41 -10.39 0.31 12.32
CA ASP A 41 -9.20 0.94 12.88
C ASP A 41 -8.23 1.48 11.80
N ASN A 42 -8.38 1.04 10.55
CA ASN A 42 -7.56 1.54 9.45
C ASN A 42 -7.99 2.96 9.07
N LEU A 43 -7.00 3.79 8.75
CA LEU A 43 -7.21 5.20 8.43
C LEU A 43 -6.55 5.55 7.09
N LEU A 44 -7.28 6.34 6.30
CA LEU A 44 -6.70 7.16 5.23
C LEU A 44 -6.40 8.54 5.80
N CYS A 45 -5.14 8.77 6.15
CA CYS A 45 -4.71 9.97 6.86
C CYS A 45 -4.24 11.05 5.90
N TYR A 46 -4.86 12.23 5.97
CA TYR A 46 -4.45 13.46 5.26
C TYR A 46 -3.89 14.53 6.22
N GLU A 47 -4.05 14.33 7.53
CA GLU A 47 -3.54 15.19 8.59
C GLU A 47 -2.74 14.38 9.64
N MET A 48 -1.81 15.07 10.30
CA MET A 48 -1.03 14.56 11.42
C MET A 48 -0.85 15.68 12.44
N ASN A 49 -1.26 15.42 13.70
CA ASN A 49 -1.14 16.36 14.81
C ASN A 49 -1.84 17.73 14.56
N GLY A 50 -3.01 17.72 13.93
CA GLY A 50 -3.81 18.92 13.67
C GLY A 50 -3.31 19.81 12.53
N ALA A 51 -2.37 19.33 11.73
CA ALA A 51 -1.89 20.00 10.53
C ALA A 51 -1.89 19.03 9.34
N ALA A 52 -1.86 19.57 8.13
CA ALA A 52 -1.69 18.77 6.91
C ALA A 52 -0.47 17.85 7.04
N LEU A 53 -0.59 16.63 6.52
CA LEU A 53 0.47 15.63 6.57
C LEU A 53 1.77 16.20 5.96
N PRO A 54 2.94 16.07 6.62
CA PRO A 54 4.20 16.48 6.00
C PRO A 54 4.51 15.65 4.74
N ALA A 55 5.20 16.26 3.76
CA ALA A 55 5.55 15.58 2.50
C ALA A 55 6.32 14.26 2.72
N ALA A 56 7.31 14.27 3.63
CA ALA A 56 8.09 13.08 4.00
C ALA A 56 7.25 11.95 4.63
N ASN A 57 6.12 12.33 5.24
CA ASN A 57 5.20 11.43 5.91
C ASN A 57 4.10 10.90 4.98
N GLY A 58 4.04 11.35 3.71
CA GLY A 58 3.12 10.80 2.72
C GLY A 58 2.04 11.75 2.20
N PHE A 59 2.20 13.07 2.33
CA PHE A 59 1.24 14.04 1.77
C PHE A 59 0.93 13.76 0.28
N PRO A 60 -0.32 13.83 -0.18
CA PRO A 60 -1.49 14.33 0.53
C PRO A 60 -2.23 13.28 1.36
N LEU A 61 -1.96 11.99 1.13
CA LEU A 61 -2.74 10.91 1.71
C LEU A 61 -1.84 9.69 1.94
N ARG A 62 -2.01 9.03 3.08
CA ARG A 62 -1.36 7.74 3.38
C ARG A 62 -2.33 6.77 4.02
N LEU A 63 -2.00 5.48 3.93
CA LEU A 63 -2.60 4.45 4.77
C LEU A 63 -1.93 4.43 6.14
N ILE A 64 -2.73 4.25 7.18
CA ILE A 64 -2.33 3.83 8.52
C ILE A 64 -3.19 2.62 8.92
N ALA A 65 -2.55 1.46 9.06
CA ALA A 65 -3.13 0.23 9.55
C ALA A 65 -2.52 -0.10 10.93
N PRO A 66 -3.19 0.23 12.04
CA PRO A 66 -2.67 -0.01 13.38
C PRO A 66 -2.33 -1.49 13.62
N GLY A 67 -1.23 -1.75 14.31
CA GLY A 67 -0.75 -3.12 14.58
C GLY A 67 0.06 -3.75 13.44
N TRP A 68 0.10 -3.13 12.26
CA TRP A 68 0.95 -3.57 11.16
C TRP A 68 2.33 -2.92 11.20
N TYR A 69 3.33 -3.62 10.67
CA TYR A 69 4.67 -3.04 10.47
C TYR A 69 4.60 -1.80 9.56
N GLY A 70 5.50 -0.84 9.82
CA GLY A 70 5.55 0.45 9.13
C GLY A 70 5.54 0.36 7.60
N ILE A 71 6.09 -0.71 7.02
CA ILE A 71 6.11 -0.94 5.58
C ILE A 71 4.71 -1.13 4.96
N ALA A 72 3.74 -1.65 5.72
CA ALA A 72 2.35 -1.80 5.27
C ALA A 72 1.64 -0.44 5.11
N ASN A 73 2.12 0.60 5.80
CA ASN A 73 1.53 1.92 5.83
C ASN A 73 1.99 2.76 4.62
N VAL A 74 1.43 2.42 3.45
CA VAL A 74 1.73 3.05 2.15
C VAL A 74 1.60 4.57 2.24
N LYS A 75 2.68 5.27 1.87
CA LYS A 75 2.74 6.73 1.76
C LYS A 75 2.40 7.16 0.33
N TRP A 76 2.00 8.42 0.18
CA TRP A 76 1.70 9.02 -1.13
C TRP A 76 0.68 8.18 -1.91
N LEU A 77 -0.40 7.81 -1.23
CA LEU A 77 -1.40 6.89 -1.75
C LEU A 77 -2.08 7.48 -2.99
N GLU A 78 -1.96 6.77 -4.11
CA GLU A 78 -2.47 7.18 -5.41
C GLU A 78 -3.72 6.38 -5.80
N ARG A 79 -3.71 5.08 -5.54
CA ARG A 79 -4.73 4.16 -6.03
C ARG A 79 -4.96 3.02 -5.04
N ILE A 80 -6.23 2.67 -4.87
CA ILE A 80 -6.67 1.49 -4.11
C ILE A 80 -7.42 0.59 -5.08
N GLU A 81 -7.08 -0.69 -5.10
CA GLU A 81 -7.73 -1.68 -5.96
C GLU A 81 -8.25 -2.85 -5.15
N VAL A 82 -9.47 -3.26 -5.43
CA VAL A 82 -10.03 -4.53 -4.93
C VAL A 82 -9.86 -5.57 -6.01
N ARG A 83 -9.25 -6.70 -5.68
CA ARG A 83 -8.95 -7.78 -6.61
C ARG A 83 -9.53 -9.11 -6.12
N ASP A 84 -9.91 -9.95 -7.07
CA ASP A 84 -10.37 -11.33 -6.89
C ASP A 84 -9.20 -12.34 -6.93
N THR A 85 -7.98 -11.85 -7.14
CA THR A 85 -6.75 -12.63 -7.24
C THR A 85 -5.67 -12.07 -6.31
N ARG A 86 -4.73 -12.94 -5.89
CA ARG A 86 -3.63 -12.54 -5.01
C ARG A 86 -2.64 -11.62 -5.74
N PHE A 87 -2.25 -10.55 -5.08
CA PHE A 87 -1.29 -9.56 -5.50
C PHE A 87 0.11 -10.08 -5.23
N MET A 88 0.86 -10.27 -6.30
CA MET A 88 2.25 -10.73 -6.25
C MET A 88 3.15 -9.58 -6.69
N SER A 89 3.74 -8.88 -5.73
CA SER A 89 4.83 -7.93 -5.96
C SER A 89 6.12 -8.45 -5.34
N LEU A 90 7.29 -8.02 -5.82
CA LEU A 90 8.58 -8.50 -5.27
C LEU A 90 8.79 -8.08 -3.82
N LEU A 91 8.30 -6.90 -3.45
CA LEU A 91 8.31 -6.39 -2.07
C LEU A 91 7.37 -7.15 -1.13
N MET A 92 6.35 -7.85 -1.65
CA MET A 92 5.47 -8.72 -0.86
C MET A 92 5.82 -10.20 -0.94
N ALA A 93 6.39 -10.66 -2.05
CA ALA A 93 6.64 -12.07 -2.32
C ALA A 93 8.07 -12.52 -1.99
N ARG A 94 9.03 -11.59 -1.91
CA ARG A 94 10.45 -11.93 -1.69
C ARG A 94 11.07 -11.19 -0.52
N ASP A 95 10.89 -9.86 -0.47
CA ASP A 95 11.72 -9.03 0.41
C ASP A 95 11.11 -8.82 1.81
N TYR A 96 9.79 -9.02 1.99
CA TYR A 96 9.10 -8.87 3.28
C TYR A 96 7.88 -9.81 3.39
N VAL A 97 8.15 -11.09 3.71
CA VAL A 97 7.16 -12.12 4.06
C VAL A 97 6.77 -12.01 5.53
#